data_AF-A0A7S0B4Q3-F1
#
_entry.id   AF-A0A7S0B4Q3-F1
#
_cell.length_a   1.000
_cell.length_b   1.000
_cell.length_c   1.000
_cell.angle_alpha   90.00
_cell.angle_beta   90.00
_cell.angle_gamma   90.00
#
_symmetry.space_group_name_H-M   'P 1'
#
loop_
_entity.id
_entity.type
_entity.pdbx_description
1 polymer ?
#
loop_
_entity_poly.entity_id
_entity_poly.type
_entity_poly.pdbx_seq_one_letter_code
_entity_poly.pdbx_strand_id
1 'polypeptide(L)'
;ADYEALHKDYSESIDALQRAIAVLKKQAYNREQASLTQVSALRGLSLIPPEAKKAIDVFLAQDPEEGLAVSAPEAYGYEFQSHKIIEMLEKLLDKFIGERTETEKEEMNTQHAYDMLMQDLTAQIDQAKQDRTEKAATKA
;
A
#
# COMPACT_ATOMS: atom_id res chain seq x y z
N ALA A 1 13.06 -10.61 -4.34
CA ALA A 1 11.81 -11.17 -4.90
C ALA A 1 10.63 -10.83 -4.01
N ASP A 2 10.71 -11.13 -2.71
CA ASP A 2 9.60 -10.86 -1.78
C ASP A 2 9.36 -9.36 -1.54
N TYR A 3 10.43 -8.55 -1.44
CA TYR A 3 10.31 -7.08 -1.35
C TYR A 3 9.62 -6.44 -2.56
N GLU A 4 10.07 -6.76 -3.79
CA GLU A 4 9.50 -6.16 -5.00
C GLU A 4 8.02 -6.53 -5.18
N ALA A 5 7.66 -7.77 -4.86
CA ALA A 5 6.27 -8.22 -4.88
C ALA A 5 5.43 -7.47 -3.85
N LEU A 6 5.89 -7.37 -2.60
CA LEU A 6 5.19 -6.66 -1.53
C LEU A 6 5.08 -5.16 -1.81
N HIS A 7 6.16 -4.52 -2.29
CA HIS A 7 6.18 -3.11 -2.68
C HIS A 7 5.20 -2.82 -3.81
N LYS A 8 5.15 -3.71 -4.80
CA LYS A 8 4.19 -3.63 -5.91
C LYS A 8 2.76 -3.78 -5.41
N ASP A 9 2.47 -4.77 -4.58
CA ASP A 9 1.14 -4.99 -4.02
C ASP A 9 0.65 -3.77 -3.21
N TYR A 10 1.52 -3.17 -2.39
CA TYR A 10 1.22 -1.92 -1.68
C TYR A 10 0.99 -0.76 -2.64
N SER A 11 1.85 -0.60 -3.66
CA SER A 11 1.74 0.49 -4.62
C SER A 11 0.46 0.43 -5.45
N GLU A 12 0.07 -0.76 -5.93
CA GLU A 12 -1.18 -0.98 -6.64
C GLU A 12 -2.40 -0.77 -5.72
N SER A 13 -2.31 -1.21 -4.46
CA SER A 13 -3.38 -1.01 -3.49
C SER A 13 -3.58 0.46 -3.11
N ILE A 14 -2.48 1.22 -2.98
CA ILE A 14 -2.50 2.66 -2.72
C ILE A 14 -3.19 3.41 -3.87
N ASP A 15 -2.82 3.14 -5.13
CA ASP A 15 -3.43 3.79 -6.30
C ASP A 15 -4.93 3.46 -6.39
N ALA A 16 -5.30 2.20 -6.17
CA ALA A 16 -6.70 1.78 -6.17
C ALA A 16 -7.52 2.47 -5.06
N LEU A 17 -6.97 2.57 -3.84
CA LEU A 17 -7.61 3.27 -2.72
C LEU A 17 -7.80 4.75 -3.04
N GLN A 18 -6.78 5.43 -3.57
CA GLN A 18 -6.89 6.84 -3.97
C GLN A 18 -7.99 7.07 -5.01
N ARG A 19 -8.08 6.21 -6.03
CA ARG A 19 -9.13 6.29 -7.06
C ARG A 19 -10.52 6.04 -6.48
N ALA A 20 -10.67 5.04 -5.62
CA ALA A 20 -11.94 4.72 -4.99
C ALA A 20 -12.42 5.85 -4.06
N ILE A 21 -11.54 6.41 -3.24
CA ILE A 21 -11.84 7.57 -2.37
C ILE A 21 -12.25 8.77 -3.22
N ALA A 22 -11.54 9.06 -4.32
CA ALA A 22 -11.89 10.17 -5.20
C ALA A 22 -13.28 10.01 -5.84
N VAL A 23 -13.66 8.78 -6.22
CA VAL A 23 -15.00 8.49 -6.75
C VAL A 23 -16.07 8.67 -5.67
N LEU A 24 -15.85 8.13 -4.46
CA LEU A 24 -16.79 8.29 -3.35
C LEU A 24 -16.99 9.75 -2.94
N LYS A 25 -15.90 10.53 -2.87
CA LYS A 25 -15.97 11.98 -2.59
C LYS A 25 -16.75 12.72 -3.68
N LYS A 26 -16.55 12.39 -4.96
CA LYS A 26 -17.33 13.00 -6.06
C LYS A 26 -18.81 12.62 -6.00
N GLN A 27 -19.13 11.36 -5.66
CA GLN A 27 -20.50 10.89 -5.52
C GLN A 27 -21.26 11.49 -4.35
N ALA A 28 -20.57 11.78 -3.25
CA ALA A 28 -21.17 12.49 -2.12
C ALA A 28 -21.79 13.83 -2.56
N TYR A 29 -21.25 14.47 -3.61
CA TYR A 29 -21.76 15.73 -4.15
C TYR A 29 -22.66 15.58 -5.38
N ASN A 30 -22.47 14.56 -6.23
CA ASN A 30 -23.21 14.39 -7.48
C ASN A 30 -23.78 12.97 -7.60
N ARG A 31 -25.06 12.81 -7.24
CA ARG A 31 -25.77 11.51 -7.14
C ARG A 31 -26.19 10.92 -8.49
N GLU A 32 -26.09 11.66 -9.60
CA GLU A 32 -26.48 11.15 -10.91
C GLU A 32 -25.37 10.30 -11.53
N GLN A 33 -25.51 8.97 -11.41
CA GLN A 33 -24.92 7.96 -12.32
C GLN A 33 -23.39 7.78 -12.35
N ALA A 34 -22.64 8.11 -11.30
CA ALA A 34 -21.27 7.62 -11.25
C ALA A 34 -21.26 6.10 -10.93
N SER A 35 -20.51 5.31 -11.70
CA SER A 35 -20.36 3.88 -11.40
C SER A 35 -19.45 3.71 -10.18
N LEU A 36 -19.86 2.91 -9.20
CA LEU A 36 -19.00 2.51 -8.06
C LEU A 36 -18.03 1.36 -8.43
N THR A 37 -17.62 1.29 -9.69
CA THR A 37 -16.74 0.23 -10.21
C THR A 37 -15.37 0.26 -9.57
N GLN A 38 -14.82 1.45 -9.30
CA GLN A 38 -13.54 1.61 -8.62
C GLN A 38 -13.61 1.13 -7.16
N VAL A 39 -14.73 1.36 -6.48
CA VAL A 39 -14.96 0.89 -5.11
C VAL A 39 -15.14 -0.63 -5.09
N SER A 40 -15.81 -1.19 -6.10
CA SER A 40 -15.93 -2.64 -6.29
C SER A 40 -14.60 -3.32 -6.55
N ALA A 41 -13.68 -2.67 -7.27
CA ALA A 41 -12.36 -3.20 -7.59
C ALA A 41 -11.49 -3.44 -6.34
N LEU A 42 -11.71 -2.67 -5.27
CA LEU A 42 -11.02 -2.85 -3.98
C LEU A 42 -11.23 -4.26 -3.39
N ARG A 43 -12.33 -4.93 -3.71
CA ARG A 43 -12.62 -6.29 -3.23
C ARG A 43 -11.62 -7.33 -3.74
N GLY A 44 -11.07 -7.10 -4.93
CA GLY A 44 -10.10 -7.98 -5.56
C GLY A 44 -8.67 -7.86 -5.00
N LEU A 45 -8.40 -6.83 -4.18
CA LEU A 45 -7.06 -6.60 -3.66
C LEU A 45 -6.77 -7.49 -2.45
N SER A 46 -5.64 -8.17 -2.48
CA SER A 46 -5.21 -9.11 -1.44
C SER A 46 -4.90 -8.42 -0.11
N LEU A 47 -4.34 -7.21 -0.16
CA LEU A 47 -3.92 -6.46 1.02
C LEU A 47 -5.08 -5.82 1.80
N ILE A 48 -6.25 -5.66 1.18
CA ILE A 48 -7.39 -5.04 1.85
C ILE A 48 -7.97 -6.00 2.91
N PRO A 49 -8.09 -5.57 4.18
CA PRO A 49 -8.60 -6.42 5.25
C PRO A 49 -10.01 -6.94 4.98
N PRO A 50 -10.34 -8.16 5.44
CA PRO A 50 -11.67 -8.76 5.23
C PRO A 50 -12.80 -7.93 5.85
N GLU A 51 -12.54 -7.22 6.96
CA GLU A 51 -13.49 -6.29 7.58
C GLU A 51 -13.81 -5.12 6.65
N ALA A 52 -12.79 -4.57 5.98
CA ALA A 52 -12.96 -3.49 5.03
C ALA A 52 -13.69 -3.96 3.76
N LYS A 53 -13.39 -5.16 3.26
CA LYS A 53 -14.13 -5.79 2.16
C LYS A 53 -15.60 -5.94 2.50
N LYS A 54 -15.91 -6.43 3.69
CA LYS A 54 -17.29 -6.57 4.17
C LYS A 54 -18.01 -5.23 4.28
N ALA A 55 -17.34 -4.19 4.79
CA ALA A 55 -17.91 -2.84 4.85
C ALA A 55 -18.21 -2.29 3.45
N ILE A 56 -17.31 -2.51 2.49
CA ILE A 56 -17.51 -2.14 1.08
C ILE A 56 -18.67 -2.94 0.46
N ASP A 57 -18.75 -4.24 0.71
CA ASP A 57 -19.85 -5.08 0.20
C ASP A 57 -21.20 -4.62 0.74
N VAL A 58 -21.28 -4.31 2.04
CA VAL A 58 -22.51 -3.77 2.65
C VAL A 58 -22.89 -2.43 2.03
N PHE A 59 -21.90 -1.57 1.76
CA PHE A 59 -22.12 -0.28 1.11
C PHE A 59 -22.60 -0.43 -0.35
N LEU A 60 -22.04 -1.37 -1.12
CA LEU A 60 -22.43 -1.62 -2.51
C LEU A 60 -23.75 -2.38 -2.64
N ALA A 61 -24.11 -3.21 -1.66
CA ALA A 61 -25.36 -3.94 -1.62
C ALA A 61 -26.55 -3.07 -1.19
N GLN A 62 -26.31 -1.88 -0.65
CA GLN A 62 -27.33 -0.86 -0.46
C GLN A 62 -27.67 -0.25 -1.83
N ASP A 63 -28.52 -0.95 -2.56
CA ASP A 63 -28.98 -0.56 -3.90
C ASP A 63 -29.77 0.77 -3.85
N PRO A 64 -29.58 1.68 -4.82
CA PRO A 64 -30.42 2.86 -5.03
C PRO A 64 -31.77 2.56 -5.71
N GLU A 65 -32.31 1.34 -5.62
CA GLU A 65 -33.61 0.97 -6.23
C GLU A 65 -34.83 1.69 -5.61
N GLU A 66 -34.67 2.43 -4.51
CA GLU A 66 -35.70 3.39 -4.06
C GLU A 66 -35.52 4.80 -4.68
N GLY A 67 -34.70 4.93 -5.72
CA GLY A 67 -34.42 6.22 -6.38
C GLY A 67 -35.53 6.81 -7.25
N LEU A 68 -36.75 6.24 -7.29
CA LEU A 68 -37.86 6.84 -8.04
C LEU A 68 -38.76 7.80 -7.26
N ALA A 69 -38.60 7.96 -5.93
CA ALA A 69 -39.33 9.01 -5.20
C ALA A 69 -38.85 9.35 -3.77
N VAL A 70 -37.63 9.07 -3.33
CA VAL A 70 -37.34 9.25 -1.89
C VAL A 70 -37.02 10.70 -1.53
N SER A 71 -38.04 11.33 -0.95
CA SER A 71 -38.00 12.63 -0.30
C SER A 71 -37.65 12.44 1.18
N ALA A 72 -36.55 13.04 1.64
CA ALA A 72 -36.03 13.04 3.03
C ALA A 72 -35.39 11.70 3.52
N PRO A 73 -35.27 11.42 4.83
CA PRO A 73 -34.07 11.04 5.61
C PRO A 73 -33.12 9.91 5.11
N GLU A 74 -33.51 9.03 4.19
CA GLU A 74 -32.61 7.99 3.66
C GLU A 74 -31.40 8.57 2.90
N ALA A 75 -31.56 9.72 2.23
CA ALA A 75 -30.46 10.43 1.57
C ALA A 75 -29.35 10.83 2.56
N TYR A 76 -29.73 11.28 3.77
CA TYR A 76 -28.79 11.58 4.85
C TYR A 76 -28.10 10.32 5.38
N GLY A 77 -28.82 9.19 5.42
CA GLY A 77 -28.25 7.90 5.78
C GLY A 77 -27.11 7.50 4.85
N TYR A 78 -27.33 7.57 3.53
CA TYR A 78 -26.33 7.20 2.53
C TYR A 78 -25.11 8.13 2.54
N GLU A 79 -25.30 9.46 2.66
CA GLU A 79 -24.20 10.42 2.77
C GLU A 79 -23.34 10.14 4.02
N PHE A 80 -24.00 9.86 5.16
CA PHE A 80 -23.33 9.52 6.41
C PHE A 80 -22.56 8.18 6.33
N GLN A 81 -23.13 7.15 5.68
CA GLN A 81 -22.42 5.89 5.44
C GLN A 81 -21.26 6.08 4.46
N SER A 82 -21.44 6.87 3.40
CA SER A 82 -20.39 7.20 2.44
C SER A 82 -19.21 7.87 3.14
N HIS A 83 -19.48 8.80 4.06
CA HIS A 83 -18.45 9.44 4.87
C HIS A 83 -17.66 8.43 5.72
N LYS A 84 -18.34 7.50 6.39
CA LYS A 84 -17.68 6.43 7.17
C LYS A 84 -16.80 5.51 6.32
N ILE A 85 -17.27 5.13 5.13
CA ILE A 85 -16.48 4.33 4.20
C ILE A 85 -15.28 5.11 3.70
N ILE A 86 -15.44 6.40 3.36
CA ILE A 86 -14.33 7.27 2.97
C ILE A 86 -13.28 7.34 4.09
N GLU A 87 -13.67 7.60 5.33
CA GLU A 87 -12.74 7.65 6.46
C GLU A 87 -11.98 6.32 6.67
N MET A 88 -12.68 5.19 6.52
CA MET A 88 -12.05 3.87 6.62
C MET A 88 -11.02 3.65 5.51
N LEU A 89 -11.35 4.02 4.27
CA LEU A 89 -10.45 3.89 3.13
C LEU A 89 -9.24 4.83 3.24
N GLU A 90 -9.43 6.05 3.75
CA GLU A 90 -8.34 7.00 4.02
C GLU A 90 -7.37 6.47 5.07
N LYS A 91 -7.87 5.91 6.18
CA LYS A 91 -7.01 5.27 7.19
C LYS A 91 -6.22 4.09 6.64
N LEU A 92 -6.82 3.30 5.74
CA LEU A 92 -6.13 2.20 5.07
C LEU A 92 -5.05 2.71 4.10
N LEU A 93 -5.35 3.79 3.36
CA LEU A 93 -4.41 4.44 2.47
C LEU A 93 -3.18 4.93 3.25
N ASP A 94 -3.39 5.67 4.34
CA ASP A 94 -2.31 6.17 5.20
C ASP A 94 -1.47 5.03 5.76
N LYS A 95 -2.12 3.94 6.22
CA LYS A 95 -1.41 2.75 6.69
C LYS A 95 -0.54 2.13 5.60
N PHE A 96 -1.07 1.92 4.40
CA PHE A 96 -0.33 1.29 3.31
C PHE A 96 0.85 2.15 2.84
N ILE A 97 0.70 3.47 2.83
CA ILE A 97 1.82 4.38 2.54
C ILE A 97 2.92 4.21 3.61
N GLY A 98 2.54 4.17 4.89
CA GLY A 98 3.47 3.94 6.00
C GLY A 98 4.22 2.61 5.89
N GLU A 99 3.50 1.51 5.69
CA GLU A 99 4.09 0.17 5.56
C GLU A 99 5.05 0.09 4.36
N ARG A 100 4.69 0.68 3.21
CA ARG A 100 5.57 0.72 2.04
C ARG A 100 6.86 1.47 2.34
N THR A 101 6.76 2.64 2.99
CA THR A 101 7.93 3.45 3.34
C THR A 101 8.82 2.78 4.38
N GLU A 102 8.25 2.10 5.38
CA GLU A 102 9.09 1.33 6.33
C GLU A 102 9.79 0.18 5.62
N THR A 103 9.10 -0.55 4.74
CA THR A 103 9.70 -1.64 3.96
C THR A 103 10.84 -1.11 3.05
N GLU A 104 10.65 0.03 2.37
CA GLU A 104 11.69 0.69 1.56
C GLU A 104 12.93 1.02 2.39
N LYS A 105 12.73 1.50 3.62
CA LYS A 105 13.80 1.87 4.55
C LYS A 105 14.51 0.63 5.09
N GLU A 106 13.78 -0.42 5.43
CA GLU A 106 14.34 -1.70 5.87
C GLU A 106 15.24 -2.31 4.79
N GLU A 107 14.81 -2.28 3.52
CA GLU A 107 15.66 -2.78 2.43
C GLU A 107 16.89 -1.92 2.19
N MET A 108 16.75 -0.59 2.23
CA MET A 108 17.90 0.30 2.09
C MET A 108 18.95 0.03 3.19
N ASN A 109 18.50 -0.18 4.43
CA ASN A 109 19.39 -0.51 5.54
C ASN A 109 20.07 -1.88 5.35
N THR A 110 19.30 -2.87 4.88
CA THR A 110 19.82 -4.22 4.61
C THR A 110 20.88 -4.20 3.52
N GLN A 111 20.61 -3.49 2.41
CA GLN A 111 21.58 -3.30 1.33
C GLN A 111 22.84 -2.59 1.82
N HIS A 112 22.67 -1.50 2.58
CA HIS A 112 23.80 -0.76 3.12
C HIS A 112 24.68 -1.61 4.06
N ALA A 113 24.06 -2.39 4.95
CA ALA A 113 24.78 -3.29 5.85
C ALA A 113 25.56 -4.37 5.08
N TYR A 114 24.96 -4.93 4.02
CA TYR A 114 25.64 -5.86 3.13
C TYR A 114 26.84 -5.23 2.43
N ASP A 115 26.68 -4.02 1.86
CA ASP A 115 27.75 -3.31 1.17
C ASP A 115 28.93 -3.00 2.10
N MET A 116 28.65 -2.58 3.34
CA MET A 116 29.68 -2.38 4.36
C MET A 116 30.43 -3.67 4.69
N LEU A 117 29.72 -4.78 4.86
CA LEU A 117 30.33 -6.08 5.14
C LEU A 117 31.22 -6.54 3.96
N MET A 118 30.75 -6.36 2.73
CA MET A 118 31.53 -6.71 1.54
C MET A 118 32.79 -5.86 1.40
N GLN A 119 32.73 -4.57 1.71
CA GLN A 119 33.90 -3.70 1.74
C GLN A 119 34.92 -4.14 2.79
N ASP A 120 34.45 -4.44 4.01
CA ASP A 120 35.31 -4.91 5.10
C ASP A 120 35.98 -6.25 4.76
N LEU A 121 35.22 -7.22 4.25
CA LEU A 121 35.77 -8.51 3.80
C LEU A 121 36.78 -8.34 2.68
N THR A 122 36.53 -7.43 1.73
CA THR A 122 37.47 -7.13 0.64
C THR A 122 38.77 -6.55 1.19
N ALA A 123 38.68 -5.59 2.10
CA ALA A 123 39.85 -4.98 2.76
C ALA A 123 40.65 -6.03 3.55
N GLN A 124 39.98 -6.92 4.29
CA GLN A 124 40.63 -8.02 5.02
C GLN A 124 41.37 -8.98 4.07
N ILE A 125 40.75 -9.34 2.94
CA ILE A 125 41.36 -10.21 1.93
C ILE A 125 42.61 -9.55 1.33
N ASP A 126 42.53 -8.27 0.98
CA ASP A 126 43.64 -7.57 0.35
C ASP A 126 44.80 -7.34 1.33
N GLN A 127 44.51 -7.00 2.59
CA GLN A 127 45.52 -6.95 3.64
C GLN A 127 46.20 -8.32 3.84
N ALA A 128 45.42 -9.40 3.92
CA ALA A 128 45.97 -10.74 4.10
C ALA A 128 46.84 -11.18 2.91
N LYS A 129 46.49 -10.80 1.68
CA LYS A 129 47.32 -11.05 0.48
C LYS A 129 48.62 -10.25 0.54
N GLN A 130 48.56 -8.98 0.94
CA GLN A 130 49.74 -8.13 1.08
C GLN A 130 50.69 -8.70 2.13
N ASP A 131 50.19 -8.99 3.34
CA ASP A 131 50.97 -9.58 4.42
C ASP A 131 51.65 -10.89 4.00
N ARG A 132 50.94 -11.75 3.26
CA ARG A 132 51.49 -13.00 2.73
C ARG A 132 52.63 -12.73 1.74
N THR A 133 52.47 -11.73 0.88
CA THR A 133 53.46 -11.37 -0.15
C THR A 133 54.71 -10.78 0.49
N GLU A 134 54.57 -9.88 1.47
CA GLU A 134 55.68 -9.32 2.23
C GLU A 134 56.43 -10.39 3.03
N LYS A 135 55.70 -11.32 3.69
CA LYS A 135 56.30 -12.46 4.39
C LYS A 135 57.02 -13.43 3.45
N ALA A 136 56.57 -13.59 2.22
CA ALA A 136 57.25 -14.42 1.22
C ALA A 136 58.53 -13.74 0.73
N ALA A 137 58.47 -12.43 0.44
CA ALA A 137 59.62 -11.65 -0.03
C ALA A 137 60.74 -11.52 1.03
N THR A 138 60.39 -11.43 2.31
CA THR A 138 61.36 -11.33 3.41
C THR A 138 62.00 -12.67 3.81
N LYS A 139 61.40 -13.80 3.41
CA LYS A 139 61.94 -15.15 3.64
C LYS A 139 62.81 -15.68 2.50
N ALA A 140 62.79 -15.02 1.33
CA ALA A 140 63.64 -15.32 0.18
C ALA A 140 64.99 -14.60 0.29
#